data_AF-A0A1U7VKH6-F1
#
_entry.id   AF-A0A1U7VKH6-F1
#
_cell.length_a   1.000
_cell.length_b   1.000
_cell.length_c   1.000
_cell.angle_alpha   90.00
_cell.angle_beta   90.00
_cell.angle_gamma   90.00
#
_symmetry.space_group_name_H-M   'P 1'
#
loop_
_entity.id
_entity.type
_entity.pdbx_description
1 polymer ?
#
loop_
_entity_poly.entity_id
_entity_poly.type
_entity_poly.pdbx_seq_one_letter_code
_entity_poly.pdbx_strand_id
1 'polypeptide(L)'
;MALIQLQSSILKYNKQLQIPSFSTASQRSTILRINAVSVNGQQLIQSGKVRPILPKEAAAAMETEGYILLDIRPEWERAKACVSGSLHVPLFLKDMDNSPITLLKKWVHFGYIGAWTGQNFTMINDDFVKQVEQQIPDKDNAKVLVACGEGLRSLMAISKLHKGEYKNLAWLVGGFTRASDSDFPAVEGPEKLQYATIGGVSYYLLQLLVLLKVVGKES
;
A
#
# COMPACT_ATOMS: atom_id res chain seq x y z
N MET A 1 53.07 20.30 -46.99
CA MET A 1 52.03 19.44 -47.59
C MET A 1 51.89 18.15 -46.77
N ALA A 2 51.04 18.14 -45.75
CA ALA A 2 50.59 16.91 -45.07
C ALA A 2 49.52 17.28 -44.03
N LEU A 3 48.31 17.63 -44.48
CA LEU A 3 47.16 17.87 -43.60
C LEU A 3 45.86 17.79 -44.41
N ILE A 4 45.56 16.63 -44.99
CA ILE A 4 44.23 16.17 -45.44
C ILE A 4 44.37 14.65 -45.62
N GLN A 5 43.99 13.83 -44.62
CA GLN A 5 43.58 12.43 -44.85
C GLN A 5 42.98 11.67 -43.64
N LEU A 6 42.38 12.35 -42.66
CA LEU A 6 41.81 11.65 -41.50
C LEU A 6 40.37 12.09 -41.15
N GLN A 7 39.48 12.13 -42.15
CA GLN A 7 38.04 12.38 -41.93
C GLN A 7 37.09 11.49 -42.77
N SER A 8 37.59 10.37 -43.32
CA SER A 8 36.82 9.52 -44.24
C SER A 8 36.27 8.21 -43.65
N SER A 9 36.24 8.02 -42.33
CA SER A 9 35.76 6.77 -41.71
C SER A 9 34.45 6.86 -40.92
N ILE A 10 33.78 8.03 -40.82
CA ILE A 10 32.53 8.21 -40.04
C ILE A 10 31.31 8.48 -40.95
N LEU A 11 31.32 8.00 -42.19
CA LEU A 11 30.18 8.19 -43.12
C LEU A 11 29.81 6.93 -43.91
N LYS A 12 29.77 5.77 -43.26
CA LYS A 12 29.22 4.54 -43.86
C LYS A 12 28.51 3.65 -42.83
N TYR A 13 27.45 4.16 -42.19
CA TYR A 13 26.38 3.29 -41.70
C TYR A 13 25.09 4.08 -41.45
N ASN A 14 24.45 4.53 -42.52
CA ASN A 14 23.08 5.04 -42.46
C ASN A 14 22.25 4.23 -43.48
N LYS A 15 21.86 3.02 -43.07
CA LYS A 15 21.01 2.14 -43.86
C LYS A 15 19.56 2.44 -43.51
N GLN A 16 18.90 3.15 -44.43
CA GLN A 16 17.46 3.20 -44.61
C GLN A 16 16.83 1.80 -44.39
N LEU A 17 15.97 1.68 -43.39
CA LEU A 17 14.86 0.73 -43.43
C LEU A 17 13.62 1.51 -43.86
N GLN A 18 13.29 1.40 -45.14
CA GLN A 18 12.01 1.81 -45.69
C GLN A 18 10.96 0.79 -45.24
N ILE A 19 9.95 1.24 -44.51
CA ILE A 19 8.78 0.44 -44.15
C ILE A 19 7.77 0.59 -45.29
N PRO A 20 7.26 -0.50 -45.90
CA PRO A 20 6.26 -0.41 -46.95
C PRO A 20 4.90 0.00 -46.38
N SER A 21 4.32 1.04 -46.97
CA SER A 21 2.95 1.50 -46.74
C SER A 21 1.95 0.55 -47.40
N PHE A 22 1.19 -0.18 -46.58
CA PHE A 22 0.00 -0.92 -47.02
C PHE A 22 -1.27 -0.30 -46.41
N SER A 23 -2.24 -0.06 -47.28
CA SER A 23 -3.52 0.58 -47.01
C SER A 23 -4.57 -0.39 -46.46
N THR A 24 -5.30 0.09 -45.45
CA THR A 24 -6.71 -0.15 -45.10
C THR A 24 -7.23 -1.60 -44.94
N ALA A 25 -7.37 -2.03 -43.68
CA ALA A 25 -8.50 -2.83 -43.24
C ALA A 25 -8.99 -2.29 -41.88
N SER A 26 -10.23 -1.80 -41.87
CA SER A 26 -10.92 -1.25 -40.70
C SER A 26 -11.19 -2.37 -39.68
N GLN A 27 -10.28 -2.55 -38.74
CA GLN A 27 -10.62 -3.20 -37.47
C GLN A 27 -11.07 -2.09 -36.52
N ARG A 28 -12.40 -1.93 -36.40
CA ARG A 28 -13.00 -1.20 -35.29
C ARG A 28 -12.58 -1.90 -34.00
N SER A 29 -11.48 -1.45 -33.40
CA SER A 29 -11.23 -1.74 -32.00
C SER A 29 -12.35 -1.06 -31.22
N THR A 30 -13.31 -1.85 -30.77
CA THR A 30 -14.23 -1.38 -29.75
C THR A 30 -13.38 -1.12 -28.52
N ILE A 31 -12.94 0.13 -28.34
CA ILE A 31 -12.42 0.60 -27.06
C ILE A 31 -13.61 0.45 -26.12
N LEU A 32 -13.69 -0.70 -25.44
CA LEU A 32 -14.48 -0.84 -24.24
C LEU A 32 -13.88 0.15 -23.25
N ARG A 33 -14.41 1.37 -23.25
CA ARG A 33 -14.24 2.29 -22.14
C ARG A 33 -14.95 1.65 -20.97
N ILE A 34 -14.20 0.84 -20.21
CA ILE A 34 -14.62 0.41 -18.90
C ILE A 34 -14.57 1.66 -18.02
N ASN A 35 -15.65 2.46 -18.06
CA ASN A 35 -15.90 3.48 -17.07
C ASN A 35 -16.34 2.77 -15.79
N ALA A 36 -15.43 2.01 -15.17
CA ALA A 36 -15.54 1.78 -13.76
C ALA A 36 -15.22 3.11 -13.11
N VAL A 37 -16.25 3.92 -12.82
CA VAL A 37 -16.16 5.03 -11.87
C VAL A 37 -15.98 4.39 -10.49
N SER A 38 -14.84 3.72 -10.28
CA SER A 38 -14.41 3.34 -8.96
C SER A 38 -13.84 4.62 -8.38
N VAL A 39 -14.68 5.34 -7.64
CA VAL A 39 -14.28 6.47 -6.82
C VAL A 39 -12.99 6.09 -6.09
N ASN A 40 -11.89 6.73 -6.48
CA ASN A 40 -10.56 6.45 -5.93
C ASN A 40 -10.47 7.13 -4.56
N GLY A 41 -9.95 6.47 -3.53
CA GLY A 41 -9.81 7.04 -2.19
C GLY A 41 -9.07 8.38 -2.21
N GLN A 42 -8.14 8.57 -3.15
CA GLN A 42 -7.48 9.85 -3.37
C GLN A 42 -8.44 10.96 -3.82
N GLN A 43 -9.40 10.66 -4.69
CA GLN A 43 -10.42 11.62 -5.12
C GLN A 43 -11.37 11.99 -3.96
N LEU A 44 -11.65 11.05 -3.05
CA LEU A 44 -12.45 11.33 -1.85
C LEU A 44 -11.72 12.30 -0.90
N ILE A 45 -10.40 12.17 -0.79
CA ILE A 45 -9.58 13.12 -0.03
C ILE A 45 -9.55 14.48 -0.72
N GLN A 46 -9.30 14.50 -2.04
CA GLN A 46 -9.26 15.75 -2.82
C GLN A 46 -10.59 16.50 -2.82
N SER A 47 -11.72 15.78 -2.79
CA SER A 47 -13.06 16.36 -2.70
C SER A 47 -13.47 16.76 -1.27
N GLY A 48 -12.61 16.52 -0.27
CA GLY A 48 -12.87 16.85 1.13
C GLY A 48 -13.85 15.92 1.84
N LYS A 49 -14.32 14.84 1.18
CA LYS A 49 -15.22 13.84 1.78
C LYS A 49 -14.51 12.95 2.79
N VAL A 50 -13.20 12.80 2.66
CA VAL A 50 -12.36 12.05 3.59
C VAL A 50 -11.30 12.98 4.14
N ARG A 51 -11.21 13.07 5.46
CA ARG A 51 -10.22 13.92 6.11
C ARG A 51 -8.86 13.23 6.18
N PRO A 52 -7.78 13.82 5.66
CA PRO A 52 -6.42 13.34 5.93
C PRO A 52 -6.03 13.70 7.36
N ILE A 53 -5.49 12.73 8.10
CA ILE A 53 -4.98 12.92 9.48
C ILE A 53 -3.52 12.48 9.50
N LEU A 54 -2.63 13.35 9.99
CA LEU A 54 -1.22 13.02 10.17
C LEU A 54 -1.04 12.11 11.40
N PRO A 55 -0.04 11.21 11.43
CA PRO A 55 0.23 10.39 12.62
C PRO A 55 0.34 11.20 13.91
N LYS A 56 1.00 12.36 13.88
CA LYS A 56 1.11 13.29 15.03
C LYS A 56 -0.22 13.80 15.58
N GLU A 57 -1.26 13.84 14.75
CA GLU A 57 -2.59 14.29 15.12
C GLU A 57 -3.52 13.12 15.47
N ALA A 58 -3.07 11.87 15.27
CA ALA A 58 -3.91 10.69 15.40
C ALA A 58 -4.38 10.48 16.84
N ALA A 59 -3.52 10.63 17.84
CA ALA A 59 -3.91 10.56 19.24
C ALA A 59 -5.01 11.59 19.60
N ALA A 60 -4.82 12.86 19.21
CA ALA A 60 -5.81 13.91 19.44
C ALA A 60 -7.14 13.62 18.71
N ALA A 61 -7.08 13.13 17.48
CA ALA A 61 -8.26 12.72 16.73
C ALA A 61 -9.02 11.57 17.43
N MET A 62 -8.30 10.60 17.99
CA MET A 62 -8.91 9.48 18.71
C MET A 62 -9.55 9.94 20.04
N GLU A 63 -8.80 10.68 20.86
CA GLU A 63 -9.22 11.03 22.23
C GLU A 63 -10.21 12.20 22.28
N THR A 64 -9.93 13.28 21.54
CA THR A 64 -10.72 14.51 21.60
C THR A 64 -11.86 14.51 20.60
N GLU A 65 -11.59 14.05 19.38
CA GLU A 65 -12.60 14.08 18.32
C GLU A 65 -13.45 12.81 18.24
N GLY A 66 -13.06 11.74 18.96
CA GLY A 66 -13.78 10.48 19.05
C GLY A 66 -13.63 9.58 17.82
N TYR A 67 -12.51 9.69 17.09
CA TYR A 67 -12.26 8.78 15.97
C TYR A 67 -11.96 7.36 16.45
N ILE A 68 -12.68 6.41 15.88
CA ILE A 68 -12.43 4.98 16.02
C ILE A 68 -11.32 4.62 15.03
N LEU A 69 -10.17 4.20 15.55
CA LEU A 69 -9.06 3.72 14.72
C LEU A 69 -9.37 2.31 14.19
N LEU A 70 -9.47 2.19 12.86
CA LEU A 70 -9.63 0.94 12.15
C LEU A 70 -8.31 0.54 11.49
N ASP A 71 -7.64 -0.45 12.07
CA ASP A 71 -6.48 -1.10 11.47
C ASP A 71 -6.95 -2.13 10.44
N ILE A 72 -6.52 -1.94 9.19
CA ILE A 72 -6.86 -2.83 8.08
C ILE A 72 -5.71 -3.72 7.63
N ARG A 73 -4.60 -3.72 8.39
CA ARG A 73 -3.44 -4.55 8.09
C ARG A 73 -3.79 -6.03 8.25
N PRO A 74 -3.09 -6.91 7.51
CA PRO A 74 -3.21 -8.34 7.72
C PRO A 74 -2.70 -8.75 9.11
N GLU A 75 -3.17 -9.90 9.60
CA GLU A 75 -2.87 -10.43 10.93
C GLU A 75 -1.38 -10.44 11.29
N TRP A 76 -0.51 -10.84 10.36
CA TRP A 76 0.94 -10.95 10.62
C TRP A 76 1.64 -9.61 10.77
N GLU A 77 1.09 -8.52 10.23
CA GLU A 77 1.61 -7.16 10.49
C GLU A 77 1.08 -6.64 11.81
N ARG A 78 -0.18 -6.91 12.13
CA ARG A 78 -0.80 -6.50 13.40
C ARG A 78 -0.16 -7.20 14.61
N ALA A 79 0.18 -8.48 14.47
CA ALA A 79 0.82 -9.26 15.53
C ALA A 79 2.20 -8.70 15.97
N LYS A 80 2.87 -7.92 15.11
CA LYS A 80 4.14 -7.28 15.45
C LYS A 80 3.95 -6.02 16.29
N ALA A 81 2.97 -5.21 15.94
CA ALA A 81 2.64 -3.99 16.67
C ALA A 81 1.20 -3.58 16.35
N CYS A 82 0.41 -3.18 17.33
CA CYS A 82 -0.93 -2.63 17.17
C CYS A 82 -1.18 -1.49 18.14
N VAL A 83 -2.10 -0.58 17.81
CA VAL A 83 -2.52 0.48 18.74
C VAL A 83 -3.56 -0.10 19.69
N SER A 84 -3.37 0.08 21.00
CA SER A 84 -4.32 -0.38 22.00
C SER A 84 -5.70 0.24 21.78
N GLY A 85 -6.76 -0.57 21.90
CA GLY A 85 -8.14 -0.12 21.67
C GLY A 85 -8.52 0.12 20.20
N SER A 86 -7.62 -0.13 19.24
CA SER A 86 -7.96 -0.10 17.82
C SER A 86 -8.82 -1.29 17.39
N LEU A 87 -9.80 -1.04 16.52
CA LEU A 87 -10.56 -2.09 15.85
C LEU A 87 -9.74 -2.67 14.71
N HIS A 88 -9.93 -3.95 14.44
CA HIS A 88 -9.18 -4.66 13.42
C HIS A 88 -10.10 -5.42 12.48
N VAL A 89 -9.97 -5.11 11.19
CA VAL A 89 -10.61 -5.85 10.11
C VAL A 89 -9.63 -5.88 8.93
N PRO A 90 -8.96 -7.02 8.65
CA PRO A 90 -7.97 -7.08 7.59
C PRO A 90 -8.62 -6.90 6.21
N LEU A 91 -8.08 -5.98 5.41
CA LEU A 91 -8.48 -5.84 4.01
C LEU A 91 -7.91 -6.96 3.13
N PHE A 92 -6.75 -7.49 3.53
CA PHE A 92 -6.05 -8.56 2.84
C PHE A 92 -5.87 -9.75 3.77
N LEU A 93 -6.26 -10.92 3.28
CA LEU A 93 -6.11 -12.20 3.96
C LEU A 93 -5.00 -13.01 3.30
N LYS A 94 -4.44 -13.97 4.03
CA LYS A 94 -3.49 -14.92 3.47
C LYS A 94 -4.20 -15.78 2.43
N ASP A 95 -3.64 -15.87 1.23
CA ASP A 95 -4.21 -16.69 0.19
C ASP A 95 -3.94 -18.18 0.45
N MET A 96 -5.00 -18.97 0.61
CA MET A 96 -4.94 -20.41 0.83
C MET A 96 -5.22 -21.24 -0.44
N ASP A 97 -5.41 -20.61 -1.61
CA ASP A 97 -5.62 -21.34 -2.87
C ASP A 97 -4.35 -22.11 -3.27
N ASN A 98 -4.50 -23.42 -3.41
CA ASN A 98 -3.42 -24.35 -3.73
C ASN A 98 -3.58 -24.95 -5.13
N SER A 99 -4.33 -24.31 -6.02
CA SER A 99 -4.38 -24.72 -7.43
C SER A 99 -2.99 -24.71 -8.08
N PRO A 100 -2.67 -25.61 -9.03
CA PRO A 100 -1.32 -25.71 -9.61
C PRO A 100 -0.80 -24.40 -10.21
N ILE A 101 -1.69 -23.61 -10.80
CA ILE A 101 -1.37 -22.29 -11.37
C ILE A 101 -1.06 -21.28 -10.27
N THR A 102 -1.84 -21.27 -9.19
CA THR A 102 -1.61 -20.40 -8.02
C THR A 102 -0.34 -20.81 -7.27
N LEU A 103 -0.02 -22.11 -7.20
CA LEU A 103 1.23 -22.59 -6.62
C LEU A 103 2.45 -22.14 -7.41
N LEU A 104 2.41 -22.19 -8.75
CA LEU A 104 3.49 -21.65 -9.59
C LEU A 104 3.66 -20.13 -9.37
N LYS A 105 2.55 -19.38 -9.33
CA LYS A 105 2.56 -17.94 -9.03
C LYS A 105 3.15 -17.66 -7.65
N LYS A 106 2.70 -18.41 -6.63
CA LYS A 106 3.22 -18.34 -5.26
C LYS A 106 4.71 -18.63 -5.24
N TRP A 107 5.20 -19.62 -5.97
CA TRP A 107 6.63 -19.96 -6.01
C TRP A 107 7.49 -18.82 -6.55
N VAL A 108 7.09 -18.20 -7.66
CA VAL A 108 7.78 -17.03 -8.22
C VAL A 108 7.73 -15.84 -7.25
N HIS A 109 6.57 -15.61 -6.64
CA HIS A 109 6.35 -14.46 -5.74
C HIS A 109 7.07 -14.62 -4.39
N PHE A 110 7.07 -15.83 -3.81
CA PHE A 110 7.77 -16.17 -2.57
C PHE A 110 9.28 -16.29 -2.78
N GLY A 111 9.75 -16.73 -3.96
CA GLY A 111 11.15 -17.05 -4.21
C GLY A 111 12.10 -15.90 -3.88
N TYR A 112 12.04 -14.78 -4.61
CA TYR A 112 13.02 -13.70 -4.45
C TYR A 112 12.45 -12.49 -3.69
N ILE A 113 11.32 -11.95 -4.14
CA ILE A 113 10.75 -10.71 -3.60
C ILE A 113 10.03 -10.98 -2.28
N GLY A 114 9.23 -12.04 -2.19
CA GLY A 114 8.48 -12.42 -1.00
C GLY A 114 9.39 -12.81 0.16
N ALA A 115 10.41 -13.64 -0.07
CA ALA A 115 11.41 -13.98 0.95
C ALA A 115 12.19 -12.76 1.44
N TRP A 116 12.54 -11.82 0.54
CA TRP A 116 13.27 -10.60 0.90
C TRP A 116 12.41 -9.63 1.72
N THR A 117 11.19 -9.34 1.24
CA THR A 117 10.29 -8.33 1.80
C THR A 117 9.36 -8.85 2.91
N GLY A 118 9.24 -10.17 3.04
CA GLY A 118 8.28 -10.84 3.92
C GLY A 118 6.82 -10.72 3.47
N GLN A 119 6.57 -10.31 2.22
CA GLN A 119 5.22 -10.21 1.69
C GLN A 119 4.64 -11.61 1.41
N ASN A 120 3.53 -11.92 2.07
CA ASN A 120 2.74 -13.10 1.78
C ASN A 120 1.91 -12.89 0.52
N PHE A 121 1.60 -13.97 -0.19
CA PHE A 121 0.58 -13.93 -1.24
C PHE A 121 -0.80 -13.71 -0.59
N THR A 122 -1.47 -12.60 -0.94
CA THR A 122 -2.69 -12.15 -0.29
C THR A 122 -3.88 -12.09 -1.23
N MET A 123 -5.07 -12.40 -0.71
CA MET A 123 -6.34 -12.15 -1.38
C MET A 123 -7.10 -11.00 -0.69
N ILE A 124 -7.97 -10.32 -1.44
CA ILE A 124 -8.84 -9.27 -0.89
C ILE A 124 -9.94 -9.95 -0.05
N ASN A 125 -10.21 -9.41 1.13
CA ASN A 125 -11.36 -9.81 1.94
C ASN A 125 -12.65 -9.24 1.32
N ASP A 126 -13.49 -10.13 0.77
CA ASP A 126 -14.77 -9.76 0.17
C ASP A 126 -15.81 -9.35 1.23
N ASP A 127 -15.73 -9.94 2.42
CA ASP A 127 -16.58 -9.62 3.58
C ASP A 127 -16.10 -8.39 4.36
N PHE A 128 -15.05 -7.70 3.90
CA PHE A 128 -14.42 -6.58 4.61
C PHE A 128 -15.44 -5.55 5.13
N VAL A 129 -16.31 -5.04 4.25
CA VAL A 129 -17.28 -3.99 4.63
C VAL A 129 -18.27 -4.53 5.66
N LYS A 130 -18.78 -5.76 5.45
CA LYS A 130 -19.71 -6.42 6.37
C LYS A 130 -19.10 -6.64 7.76
N GLN A 131 -17.82 -7.01 7.84
CA GLN A 131 -17.11 -7.17 9.10
C GLN A 131 -16.90 -5.83 9.82
N VAL A 132 -16.63 -4.75 9.07
CA VAL A 132 -16.57 -3.39 9.65
C VAL A 132 -17.94 -2.97 10.17
N GLU A 133 -19.02 -3.25 9.43
CA GLU A 133 -20.39 -2.95 9.86
C GLU A 133 -20.80 -3.67 11.15
N GLN A 134 -20.34 -4.90 11.34
CA GLN A 134 -20.58 -5.64 12.58
C GLN A 134 -19.89 -4.99 13.80
N GLN A 135 -18.73 -4.37 13.61
CA GLN A 135 -18.01 -3.69 14.70
C GLN A 135 -18.41 -2.22 14.85
N ILE A 136 -18.79 -1.56 13.75
CA ILE A 136 -19.16 -0.14 13.67
C ILE A 136 -20.51 -0.03 12.93
N PRO A 137 -21.64 -0.31 13.60
CA PRO A 137 -22.95 -0.31 12.96
C PRO A 137 -23.48 1.09 12.63
N ASP A 138 -23.04 2.12 13.36
CA ASP A 138 -23.46 3.51 13.14
C ASP A 138 -22.66 4.17 12.00
N LYS A 139 -23.06 3.90 10.75
CA LYS A 139 -22.41 4.44 9.54
C LYS A 139 -22.50 5.97 9.40
N ASP A 140 -23.54 6.56 9.99
CA ASP A 140 -23.88 7.96 9.82
C ASP A 140 -23.10 8.88 10.75
N ASN A 141 -22.93 8.48 12.03
CA ASN A 141 -22.27 9.31 13.03
C ASN A 141 -20.87 8.82 13.40
N ALA A 142 -20.56 7.53 13.24
CA ALA A 142 -19.25 7.02 13.64
C ALA A 142 -18.13 7.63 12.79
N LYS A 143 -17.15 8.22 13.48
CA LYS A 143 -15.93 8.75 12.86
C LYS A 143 -14.90 7.65 12.80
N VAL A 144 -14.52 7.22 11.60
CA VAL A 144 -13.60 6.08 11.41
C VAL A 144 -12.29 6.57 10.81
N LEU A 145 -11.20 6.41 11.55
CA LEU A 145 -9.84 6.67 11.07
C LEU A 145 -9.25 5.38 10.52
N VAL A 146 -9.11 5.29 9.19
CA VAL A 146 -8.62 4.07 8.53
C VAL A 146 -7.11 4.13 8.39
N ALA A 147 -6.43 3.14 8.95
CA ALA A 147 -4.98 3.04 8.96
C ALA A 147 -4.48 1.72 8.37
N CYS A 148 -3.37 1.79 7.65
CA CYS A 148 -2.61 0.61 7.24
C CYS A 148 -1.12 0.89 7.38
N GLY A 149 -0.26 0.02 6.84
CA GLY A 149 1.19 0.20 6.87
C GLY A 149 1.68 1.54 6.30
N GLU A 150 1.50 1.76 4.99
CA GLU A 150 2.04 2.92 4.26
C GLU A 150 0.96 3.92 3.80
N GLY A 151 -0.30 3.67 4.14
CA GLY A 151 -1.45 4.49 3.73
C GLY A 151 -2.06 4.14 2.36
N LEU A 152 -1.43 3.30 1.53
CA LEU A 152 -1.98 2.95 0.21
C LEU A 152 -3.19 2.02 0.30
N ARG A 153 -3.08 0.94 1.08
CA ARG A 153 -4.18 -0.02 1.26
C ARG A 153 -5.40 0.64 1.93
N SER A 154 -5.18 1.64 2.79
CA SER A 154 -6.28 2.33 3.46
C SER A 154 -7.07 3.21 2.51
N LEU A 155 -6.47 3.75 1.43
CA LEU A 155 -7.21 4.43 0.36
C LEU A 155 -8.21 3.49 -0.32
N MET A 156 -7.82 2.23 -0.57
CA MET A 156 -8.71 1.23 -1.13
C MET A 156 -9.84 0.87 -0.15
N ALA A 157 -9.52 0.68 1.14
CA ALA A 157 -10.55 0.46 2.17
C ALA A 157 -11.52 1.64 2.27
N ILE A 158 -11.03 2.88 2.23
CA ILE A 158 -11.86 4.09 2.25
C ILE A 158 -12.84 4.10 1.07
N SER A 159 -12.37 3.77 -0.14
CA SER A 159 -13.27 3.62 -1.29
C SER A 159 -14.36 2.57 -1.06
N LYS A 160 -14.03 1.44 -0.42
CA LYS A 160 -15.00 0.38 -0.09
C LYS A 160 -15.99 0.84 1.00
N LEU A 161 -15.50 1.47 2.06
CA LEU A 161 -16.33 1.95 3.18
C LEU A 161 -17.25 3.11 2.77
N HIS A 162 -16.77 4.05 1.96
CA HIS A 162 -17.61 5.11 1.41
C HIS A 162 -18.71 4.55 0.51
N LYS A 163 -18.43 3.48 -0.26
CA LYS A 163 -19.48 2.76 -1.01
C LYS A 163 -20.45 2.01 -0.09
N GLY A 164 -19.97 1.58 1.08
CA GLY A 164 -20.78 1.03 2.17
C GLY A 164 -21.49 2.08 3.03
N GLU A 165 -21.56 3.33 2.56
CA GLU A 165 -22.31 4.45 3.16
C GLU A 165 -21.74 5.04 4.45
N TYR A 166 -20.48 4.76 4.79
CA TYR A 166 -19.79 5.46 5.88
C TYR A 166 -19.54 6.92 5.51
N LYS A 167 -20.08 7.85 6.31
CA LYS A 167 -20.02 9.30 6.02
C LYS A 167 -18.78 9.98 6.58
N ASN A 168 -18.36 9.61 7.79
CA ASN A 168 -17.26 10.29 8.49
C ASN A 168 -15.98 9.46 8.46
N LEU A 169 -15.31 9.47 7.31
CA LEU A 169 -14.06 8.73 7.11
C LEU A 169 -12.85 9.66 7.22
N ALA A 170 -11.81 9.18 7.89
CA ALA A 170 -10.50 9.78 7.90
C ALA A 170 -9.44 8.78 7.43
N TRP A 171 -8.35 9.31 6.88
CA TRP A 171 -7.24 8.56 6.34
C TRP A 171 -5.96 8.88 7.09
N LEU A 172 -5.29 7.86 7.64
CA LEU A 172 -3.98 8.05 8.24
C LEU A 172 -2.91 8.24 7.14
N VAL A 173 -2.38 9.46 7.02
CA VAL A 173 -1.45 9.84 5.96
C VAL A 173 -0.13 9.10 6.10
N GLY A 174 0.20 8.28 5.10
CA GLY A 174 1.42 7.48 5.09
C GLY A 174 1.41 6.29 6.05
N GLY A 175 0.28 6.02 6.70
CA GLY A 175 0.09 4.86 7.57
C GLY A 175 1.00 4.81 8.80
N PHE A 176 1.06 3.64 9.42
CA PHE A 176 1.86 3.39 10.62
C PHE A 176 3.37 3.49 10.40
N THR A 177 3.87 3.32 9.17
CA THR A 177 5.29 3.49 8.85
C THR A 177 5.78 4.93 9.11
N ARG A 178 4.87 5.92 9.12
CA ARG A 178 5.19 7.31 9.46
C ARG A 178 4.95 7.68 10.93
N ALA A 179 4.47 6.74 11.73
CA ALA A 179 4.20 6.98 13.14
C ALA A 179 5.48 6.95 13.97
N SER A 180 5.56 7.87 14.93
CA SER A 180 6.55 7.86 16.00
C SER A 180 6.00 7.21 17.27
N ASP A 181 6.88 6.90 18.22
CA ASP A 181 6.51 6.22 19.48
C ASP A 181 5.52 7.05 20.34
N SER A 182 5.44 8.37 20.13
CA SER A 182 4.55 9.28 20.86
C SER A 182 3.26 9.65 20.11
N ASP A 183 3.10 9.20 18.86
CA ASP A 183 1.98 9.61 18.01
C ASP A 183 0.66 8.90 18.38
N PHE A 184 0.74 7.79 19.13
CA PHE A 184 -0.38 6.99 19.59
C PHE A 184 -0.30 6.77 21.11
N PRO A 185 -1.43 6.69 21.81
CA PRO A 185 -1.46 6.66 23.28
C PRO A 185 -0.84 5.41 23.89
N ALA A 186 -1.07 4.24 23.28
CA ALA A 186 -0.50 2.98 23.69
C ALA A 186 -0.35 2.04 22.49
N VAL A 187 0.81 1.37 22.42
CA VAL A 187 1.17 0.41 21.37
C VAL A 187 1.50 -0.92 22.02
N GLU A 188 0.84 -1.97 21.56
CA GLU A 188 1.06 -3.35 21.99
C GLU A 188 1.84 -4.12 20.93
N GLY A 189 2.71 -5.03 21.38
CA GLY A 189 3.46 -5.93 20.50
C GLY A 189 4.98 -5.86 20.70
N PRO A 190 5.72 -6.82 20.13
CA PRO A 190 7.18 -6.87 20.26
C PRO A 190 7.93 -5.78 19.48
N GLU A 191 7.28 -5.12 18.52
CA GLU A 191 7.91 -4.19 17.59
C GLU A 191 7.30 -2.78 17.64
N LYS A 192 8.02 -1.84 17.01
CA LYS A 192 7.48 -0.49 16.77
C LYS A 192 6.51 -0.49 15.60
N LEU A 193 5.46 0.33 15.67
CA LEU A 193 4.48 0.52 14.58
C LEU A 193 5.15 0.84 13.23
N GLN A 194 6.21 1.67 13.26
CA GLN A 194 6.97 2.06 12.07
C GLN A 194 7.61 0.89 11.32
N TYR A 195 7.93 -0.21 12.02
CA TYR A 195 8.65 -1.37 11.47
C TYR A 195 7.76 -2.59 11.27
N ALA A 196 6.51 -2.55 11.74
CA ALA A 196 5.60 -3.69 11.67
C ALA A 196 5.28 -4.16 10.23
N THR A 197 5.46 -3.29 9.23
CA THR A 197 5.28 -3.62 7.81
C THR A 197 6.48 -4.35 7.19
N ILE A 198 7.65 -4.26 7.82
CA ILE A 198 8.91 -4.82 7.30
C ILE A 198 8.99 -6.29 7.71
N GLY A 199 9.32 -7.16 6.75
CA GLY A 199 9.41 -8.60 6.98
C GLY A 199 10.50 -9.27 6.16
N GLY A 200 10.56 -10.60 6.25
CA GLY A 200 11.51 -11.40 5.49
C GLY A 200 12.96 -11.12 5.86
N VAL A 201 13.88 -11.32 4.91
CA VAL A 201 15.31 -11.06 5.11
C VAL A 201 15.59 -9.59 5.43
N SER A 202 14.81 -8.67 4.85
CA SER A 202 14.98 -7.23 5.07
C SER A 202 14.79 -6.80 6.53
N TYR A 203 13.99 -7.53 7.29
CA TYR A 203 13.80 -7.27 8.73
C TYR A 203 15.08 -7.54 9.54
N TYR A 204 15.81 -8.62 9.26
CA TYR A 204 17.08 -8.89 9.94
C TYR A 204 18.15 -7.86 9.56
N LEU A 205 18.16 -7.41 8.30
CA LEU A 205 19.03 -6.32 7.86
C LEU A 205 18.72 -5.02 8.62
N LEU A 206 17.43 -4.70 8.78
CA LEU A 206 17.01 -3.54 9.58
C LEU A 206 17.50 -3.65 11.03
N GLN A 207 17.32 -4.80 11.68
CA GLN A 207 17.79 -5.02 13.04
C GLN A 207 19.30 -4.82 13.16
N LEU A 208 20.08 -5.36 12.22
CA LEU A 208 21.53 -5.15 12.16
C LEU A 208 21.89 -3.66 12.03
N LEU A 209 21.22 -2.93 11.14
CA LEU A 209 21.47 -1.49 10.95
C LEU A 209 21.10 -0.67 12.19
N VAL A 210 20.00 -1.02 12.88
CA VAL A 210 19.62 -0.38 14.14
C VAL A 210 20.69 -0.63 15.20
N LEU A 211 21.17 -1.87 15.32
CA LEU A 211 22.23 -2.24 16.26
C LEU A 211 23.54 -1.48 15.98
N LEU A 212 23.98 -1.41 14.72
CA LEU A 212 25.18 -0.65 14.32
C LEU A 212 25.04 0.85 14.60
N LYS A 213 23.85 1.42 14.42
CA LYS A 213 23.57 2.83 14.72
C LYS A 213 23.64 3.13 16.23
N VAL A 214 23.20 2.20 17.08
CA VAL A 214 23.33 2.32 18.53
C VAL A 214 24.81 2.30 18.92
N VAL A 215 25.58 1.32 18.44
CA VAL A 215 27.02 1.21 18.72
C VAL A 215 27.80 2.45 18.26
N GLY A 216 27.54 2.93 17.05
CA GLY A 216 28.22 4.11 16.50
C GLY A 216 27.85 5.43 17.17
N LYS A 217 26.85 5.46 18.05
CA LYS A 217 26.46 6.64 18.83
C LYS A 217 27.02 6.61 20.26
N GLU A 218 27.55 5.47 20.70
CA GLU A 218 28.23 5.29 21.99
C GLU A 218 29.76 5.43 21.89
N SER A 219 30.32 5.59 20.69
CA SER A 219 31.73 5.96 20.44
C SER A 219 31.87 7.43 20.07
#